data_AF-A0A0N1ICG5-F1
#
_entry.id   AF-A0A0N1ICG5-F1
#
_cell.length_a   1.000
_cell.length_b   1.000
_cell.length_c   1.000
_cell.angle_alpha   90.00
_cell.angle_beta   90.00
_cell.angle_gamma   90.00
#
_symmetry.space_group_name_H-M   'P 1'
#
loop_
_entity.id
_entity.type
_entity.pdbx_description
1 polymer ?
#
loop_
_entity_poly.entity_id
_entity_poly.type
_entity_poly.pdbx_seq_one_letter_code
_entity_poly.pdbx_strand_id
1 'polypeptide(L)'
;MAAEGGVGGSDESFISFAFAVTSVILIALYIPWMIGKGRRVMLYYQSTKKEQIIMGNPLTEMYDSVAYIPRVICSLSRDPATLIAGAKVCAAEKVFFLRCVMPKFLKFVIRPRIFLPILWFVLLTSAMYASLTFDPYAVLGIPPTASTAEVKKTYRALSKRYHPDHNKTEGARELYVQMRRAYKALVDRQAFEEEELKNVQDFSVGVALPRFLTSREHDSLVLFGLLALLIAAPIFIWYKFTNDKKVPRLLWHVRFDKERVEHFMQHFGIPVDNKYVARRTSRRAILKVLITLGIVPPNVREDVVNTFPPLPDFVQRCIDADKNATLFRNLSLDARAVSALQAYMAVHGVKMVDDYVAANPCINDEPKADDFQRIPLSAYRATRYLFQQHTVQVDSALAELQEAMGGSLPSAKKLLNIHEEIYDLLDMVYLRNEKVSKQLVLKLIAMPQRVSDIVDAIEPEMQLVYHRYYKSYVNQMQQQQRAARAGQAHYR
;
A
#
# COMPACT_ATOMS: atom_id res chain seq x y z
N MET A 1 -1.95 -30.97 41.22
CA MET A 1 -2.42 -30.21 40.03
C MET A 1 -1.19 -29.81 39.24
N ALA A 2 -1.20 -30.17 37.96
CA ALA A 2 -0.11 -30.15 36.98
C ALA A 2 0.95 -29.04 37.15
N ALA A 3 2.20 -29.46 37.34
CA ALA A 3 3.37 -28.63 37.10
C ALA A 3 3.78 -28.87 35.64
N GLU A 4 3.68 -27.82 34.82
CA GLU A 4 4.15 -27.83 33.44
C GLU A 4 5.69 -27.97 33.44
N GLY A 5 6.17 -29.09 32.90
CA GLY A 5 7.55 -29.26 32.50
C GLY A 5 7.83 -28.42 31.26
N GLY A 6 8.52 -27.30 31.44
CA GLY A 6 8.97 -26.42 30.36
C GLY A 6 10.35 -26.84 29.86
N VAL A 7 10.40 -27.30 28.62
CA VAL A 7 11.60 -27.63 27.83
C VAL A 7 12.49 -26.39 27.72
N GLY A 8 13.51 -26.29 28.57
CA GLY A 8 14.54 -25.25 28.49
C GLY A 8 15.68 -25.67 27.57
N GLY A 9 15.69 -25.21 26.33
CA GLY A 9 16.87 -25.35 25.46
C GLY A 9 16.68 -25.02 23.97
N SER A 10 15.50 -25.24 23.41
CA SER A 10 15.22 -24.91 21.98
C SER A 10 14.73 -23.49 21.78
N ASP A 11 13.93 -22.99 22.72
CA ASP A 11 13.15 -21.78 22.48
C ASP A 11 14.01 -20.52 22.72
N GLU A 12 14.94 -20.55 23.67
CA GLU A 12 15.82 -19.41 23.98
C GLU A 12 16.83 -19.11 22.85
N SER A 13 17.38 -20.15 22.22
CA SER A 13 18.31 -19.99 21.09
C SER A 13 17.60 -19.53 19.83
N PHE A 14 16.40 -20.06 19.57
CA PHE A 14 15.55 -19.62 18.46
C PHE A 14 15.06 -18.17 18.64
N ILE A 15 14.65 -17.81 19.86
CA ILE A 15 14.21 -16.46 20.22
C ILE A 15 15.39 -15.48 20.07
N SER A 16 16.57 -15.80 20.61
CA SER A 16 17.79 -14.98 20.47
C SER A 16 18.22 -14.82 19.00
N PHE A 17 18.16 -15.88 18.21
CA PHE A 17 18.45 -15.85 16.77
C PHE A 17 17.43 -14.99 16.00
N ALA A 18 16.14 -15.18 16.25
CA ALA A 18 15.07 -14.37 15.66
C ALA A 18 15.20 -12.88 16.04
N PHE A 19 15.63 -12.59 17.26
CA PHE A 19 15.91 -11.22 17.73
C PHE A 19 17.16 -10.61 17.06
N ALA A 20 18.21 -11.38 16.86
CA ALA A 20 19.41 -10.91 16.16
C ALA A 20 19.10 -10.60 14.69
N VAL A 21 18.38 -11.50 14.01
CA VAL A 21 17.96 -11.31 12.61
C VAL A 21 17.03 -10.10 12.47
N THR A 22 16.02 -9.96 13.34
CA THR A 22 15.11 -8.81 13.30
C THR A 22 15.84 -7.50 13.59
N SER A 23 16.77 -7.47 14.56
CA SER A 23 17.58 -6.28 14.89
C SER A 23 18.48 -5.84 13.73
N VAL A 24 19.15 -6.79 13.06
CA VAL A 24 20.00 -6.51 11.89
C VAL A 24 19.19 -5.98 10.71
N ILE A 25 18.05 -6.60 10.40
CA ILE A 25 17.12 -6.13 9.36
C ILE A 25 16.66 -4.69 9.68
N LEU A 26 16.35 -4.42 10.95
CA LEU A 26 15.89 -3.10 11.38
C LEU A 26 16.98 -2.04 11.26
N ILE A 27 18.21 -2.34 11.70
CA ILE A 27 19.38 -1.45 11.59
C ILE A 27 19.70 -1.15 10.12
N ALA A 28 19.72 -2.17 9.26
CA ALA A 28 20.02 -2.04 7.83
C ALA A 28 18.97 -1.17 7.09
N LEU A 29 17.70 -1.27 7.47
CA LEU A 29 16.63 -0.41 6.92
C LEU A 29 16.65 1.01 7.53
N TYR A 30 17.11 1.15 8.78
CA TYR A 30 17.00 2.38 9.56
C TYR A 30 18.16 3.37 9.31
N ILE A 31 19.40 2.90 9.25
CA ILE A 31 20.59 3.76 9.10
C ILE A 31 20.54 4.61 7.82
N PRO A 32 20.26 4.05 6.61
CA PRO A 32 20.18 4.84 5.38
C PRO A 32 19.09 5.92 5.43
N TRP A 33 17.97 5.63 6.11
CA TRP A 33 16.90 6.60 6.30
C TRP A 33 17.30 7.74 7.24
N MET A 34 17.98 7.44 8.35
CA MET A 34 18.48 8.44 9.30
C MET A 34 19.46 9.40 8.65
N ILE A 35 20.41 8.88 7.87
CA ILE A 35 21.36 9.69 7.12
C ILE A 35 20.64 10.60 6.13
N GLY A 36 19.64 10.07 5.41
CA GLY A 36 18.83 10.84 4.46
C GLY A 36 18.03 11.97 5.11
N LYS A 37 17.47 11.77 6.30
CA LYS A 37 16.74 12.82 7.04
C LYS A 37 17.66 13.82 7.71
N GLY A 38 18.79 13.38 8.27
CA GLY A 38 19.84 14.26 8.78
C GLY A 38 20.36 15.21 7.71
N ARG A 39 20.62 14.70 6.50
CA ARG A 39 20.97 15.52 5.34
C ARG A 39 19.88 16.53 4.98
N ARG A 40 18.60 16.14 5.02
CA ARG A 40 17.48 17.03 4.70
C ARG A 40 17.30 18.14 5.74
N VAL A 41 17.52 17.84 7.02
CA VAL A 41 17.52 18.83 8.10
C VAL A 41 18.69 19.79 7.92
N MET A 42 19.88 19.27 7.62
CA MET A 42 21.07 20.10 7.35
C MET A 42 20.84 21.04 6.16
N LEU A 43 20.30 20.51 5.04
CA LEU A 43 19.95 21.29 3.86
C LEU A 43 18.87 22.35 4.16
N TYR A 44 17.88 22.04 5.00
CA TYR A 44 16.87 23.02 5.41
C TYR A 44 17.49 24.20 6.15
N TYR A 45 18.36 23.94 7.13
CA TYR A 45 19.05 25.00 7.89
C TYR A 45 20.12 25.75 7.08
N GLN A 46 20.61 25.17 5.99
CA GLN A 46 21.53 25.82 5.04
C GLN A 46 20.82 26.58 3.90
N SER A 47 19.54 26.32 3.66
CA SER A 47 18.76 26.92 2.57
C SER A 47 18.24 28.33 2.87
N THR A 48 17.87 29.08 1.83
CA THR A 48 17.35 30.45 1.98
C THR A 48 15.95 30.45 2.58
N LYS A 49 15.53 31.56 3.23
CA LYS A 49 14.19 31.67 3.85
C LYS A 49 13.02 31.36 2.89
N LYS A 50 13.17 31.64 1.58
CA LYS A 50 12.15 31.28 0.56
C LYS A 50 12.08 29.77 0.31
N GLU A 51 13.22 29.08 0.27
CA GLU A 51 13.28 27.63 0.09
C GLU A 51 12.82 26.88 1.34
N GLN A 52 13.07 27.42 2.53
CA GLN A 52 12.56 26.87 3.80
C GLN A 52 11.03 26.83 3.85
N ILE A 53 10.36 27.86 3.32
CA ILE A 53 8.88 27.90 3.25
C ILE A 53 8.35 26.80 2.33
N ILE A 54 9.06 26.52 1.22
CA ILE A 54 8.69 25.48 0.24
C ILE A 54 8.96 24.08 0.80
N MET A 55 10.10 23.88 1.48
CA MET A 55 10.49 22.57 2.02
C MET A 55 9.69 22.17 3.27
N GLY A 56 9.16 23.15 4.01
CA GLY A 56 8.49 22.92 5.30
C GLY A 56 9.46 22.48 6.41
N ASN A 57 9.10 22.73 7.67
CA ASN A 57 9.99 22.41 8.78
C ASN A 57 10.06 20.87 9.00
N PRO A 58 11.24 20.25 8.89
CA PRO A 58 11.39 18.81 9.04
C PRO A 58 11.20 18.31 10.48
N LEU A 59 11.32 19.18 11.49
CA LEU A 59 11.12 18.86 12.91
C LEU A 59 9.65 18.93 13.31
N THR A 60 8.84 19.82 12.73
CA THR A 60 7.39 19.80 12.95
C THR A 60 6.77 18.54 12.37
N GLU A 61 7.26 18.06 11.22
CA GLU A 61 6.89 16.72 10.70
C GLU A 61 7.20 15.58 11.67
N MET A 62 8.28 15.70 12.47
CA MET A 62 8.65 14.70 13.47
C MET A 62 7.67 14.75 14.65
N TYR A 63 7.40 15.93 15.19
CA TYR A 63 6.45 16.12 16.29
C TYR A 63 5.04 15.64 15.93
N ASP A 64 4.53 16.02 14.76
CA ASP A 64 3.19 15.59 14.31
C ASP A 64 3.09 14.09 14.13
N SER A 65 4.18 13.38 13.84
CA SER A 65 4.18 11.93 13.73
C SER A 65 4.10 11.23 15.09
N VAL A 66 4.77 11.77 16.12
CA VAL A 66 4.74 11.24 17.48
C VAL A 66 3.39 11.55 18.15
N ALA A 67 2.88 12.77 17.93
CA ALA A 67 1.59 13.19 18.44
C ALA A 67 0.39 12.57 17.70
N TYR A 68 0.60 11.99 16.51
CA TYR A 68 -0.48 11.41 15.70
C TYR A 68 -1.18 10.25 16.41
N ILE A 69 -0.44 9.27 16.94
CA ILE A 69 -1.03 8.08 17.57
C ILE A 69 -1.88 8.48 18.80
N PRO A 70 -1.38 9.29 19.75
CA PRO A 70 -2.20 9.79 20.85
C PRO A 70 -3.41 10.59 20.39
N ARG A 71 -3.27 11.45 19.36
CA ARG A 71 -4.40 12.21 18.79
C ARG A 71 -5.47 11.30 18.18
N VAL A 72 -5.06 10.27 17.44
CA VAL A 72 -5.98 9.30 16.83
C VAL A 72 -6.68 8.47 17.91
N ILE A 73 -5.96 8.00 18.93
CA ILE A 73 -6.55 7.26 20.05
C ILE A 73 -7.56 8.14 20.81
N CYS A 74 -7.23 9.41 21.05
CA CYS A 74 -8.14 10.36 21.71
C CYS A 74 -9.35 10.74 20.83
N SER A 75 -9.20 10.73 19.50
CA SER A 75 -10.33 10.88 18.57
C SER A 75 -11.20 9.62 18.53
N LEU A 76 -10.59 8.44 18.64
CA LEU A 76 -11.28 7.16 18.60
C LEU A 76 -12.07 6.89 19.88
N SER A 77 -11.57 7.34 21.04
CA SER A 77 -12.27 7.23 22.31
C SER A 77 -13.54 8.10 22.38
N ARG A 78 -13.63 9.17 21.58
CA ARG A 78 -14.82 10.03 21.51
C ARG A 78 -15.97 9.39 20.73
N ASP A 79 -15.69 8.80 19.57
CA ASP A 79 -16.72 8.23 18.68
C ASP A 79 -16.30 6.84 18.10
N PRO A 80 -16.40 5.73 18.85
CA PRO A 80 -15.94 4.41 18.37
C PRO A 80 -16.72 3.90 17.14
N ALA A 81 -17.97 4.34 16.97
CA ALA A 81 -18.80 3.99 15.81
C ALA A 81 -18.21 4.46 14.47
N THR A 82 -17.40 5.52 14.47
CA THR A 82 -16.74 6.04 13.25
C THR A 82 -15.73 5.04 12.69
N LEU A 83 -15.05 4.27 13.55
CA LEU A 83 -14.07 3.28 13.12
C LEU A 83 -14.74 2.05 12.50
N ILE A 84 -15.85 1.59 13.09
CA ILE A 84 -16.61 0.48 12.52
C ILE A 84 -17.19 0.87 11.16
N ALA A 85 -17.72 2.09 11.03
CA ALA A 85 -18.21 2.60 9.75
C ALA A 85 -17.09 2.73 8.71
N GLY A 86 -15.95 3.32 9.08
CA GLY A 86 -14.78 3.42 8.22
C GLY A 86 -14.23 2.05 7.79
N ALA A 87 -14.19 1.08 8.70
CA ALA A 87 -13.77 -0.29 8.42
C ALA A 87 -14.71 -0.99 7.42
N LYS A 88 -16.04 -0.79 7.55
CA LYS A 88 -17.02 -1.30 6.59
C LYS A 88 -16.80 -0.72 5.20
N VAL A 89 -16.58 0.59 5.08
CA VAL A 89 -16.28 1.24 3.79
C VAL A 89 -14.95 0.72 3.22
N CYS A 90 -13.90 0.58 4.03
CA CYS A 90 -12.64 0.01 3.59
C CYS A 90 -12.76 -1.46 3.13
N ALA A 91 -13.61 -2.24 3.79
CA ALA A 91 -13.88 -3.63 3.43
C ALA A 91 -14.68 -3.76 2.14
N ALA A 92 -15.64 -2.85 1.90
CA ALA A 92 -16.36 -2.75 0.64
C ALA A 92 -15.41 -2.29 -0.49
N GLU A 93 -14.56 -1.30 -0.21
CA GLU A 93 -13.66 -0.67 -1.17
C GLU A 93 -12.23 -1.22 -1.12
N LYS A 94 -12.10 -2.55 -1.27
CA LYS A 94 -10.81 -3.27 -1.14
C LYS A 94 -9.68 -2.66 -1.98
N VAL A 95 -10.00 -2.29 -3.23
CA VAL A 95 -9.01 -1.74 -4.19
C VAL A 95 -8.46 -0.40 -3.73
N PHE A 96 -9.33 0.50 -3.26
CA PHE A 96 -8.91 1.79 -2.73
C PHE A 96 -8.20 1.68 -1.40
N PHE A 97 -8.67 0.81 -0.53
CA PHE A 97 -7.98 0.56 0.72
C PHE A 97 -6.54 0.10 0.43
N LEU A 98 -6.35 -0.90 -0.43
CA LEU A 98 -5.02 -1.42 -0.75
C LEU A 98 -4.11 -0.46 -1.54
N ARG A 99 -4.67 0.43 -2.37
CA ARG A 99 -3.87 1.32 -3.24
C ARG A 99 -3.68 2.74 -2.72
N CYS A 100 -4.65 3.29 -1.98
CA CYS A 100 -4.66 4.69 -1.57
C CYS A 100 -4.37 4.84 -0.08
N VAL A 101 -5.05 4.04 0.75
CA VAL A 101 -4.96 4.14 2.22
C VAL A 101 -3.81 3.29 2.75
N MET A 102 -3.71 2.05 2.30
CA MET A 102 -2.70 1.08 2.74
C MET A 102 -1.30 1.57 2.47
N PRO A 103 -0.93 2.16 1.31
CA PRO A 103 0.45 2.64 1.15
C PRO A 103 0.76 3.83 2.05
N LYS A 104 -0.21 4.71 2.37
CA LYS A 104 -0.04 5.78 3.36
C LYS A 104 0.10 5.20 4.78
N PHE A 105 -0.73 4.23 5.13
CA PHE A 105 -0.71 3.51 6.41
C PHE A 105 0.57 2.69 6.58
N LEU A 106 0.95 1.91 5.58
CA LEU A 106 2.17 1.13 5.55
C LEU A 106 3.39 2.06 5.54
N LYS A 107 3.35 3.17 4.79
CA LYS A 107 4.38 4.22 4.91
C LYS A 107 4.38 4.87 6.28
N PHE A 108 3.29 4.85 7.05
CA PHE A 108 3.18 5.37 8.43
C PHE A 108 3.70 4.35 9.46
N VAL A 109 3.24 3.09 9.40
CA VAL A 109 3.63 1.95 10.25
C VAL A 109 5.08 1.55 10.00
N ILE A 110 5.47 1.44 8.74
CA ILE A 110 6.85 1.24 8.29
C ILE A 110 7.64 2.57 8.29
N ARG A 111 7.11 3.64 8.91
CA ARG A 111 8.04 4.71 9.28
C ARG A 111 9.00 4.14 10.31
N PRO A 112 10.30 4.37 10.14
CA PRO A 112 11.29 4.15 11.20
C PRO A 112 10.95 4.90 12.52
N ARG A 113 9.96 5.82 12.50
CA ARG A 113 9.40 6.57 13.62
C ARG A 113 8.66 5.71 14.68
N ILE A 114 8.01 4.61 14.29
CA ILE A 114 7.32 3.67 15.22
C ILE A 114 8.24 2.49 15.56
N PHE A 115 9.11 2.14 14.62
CA PHE A 115 10.13 1.13 14.83
C PHE A 115 11.18 1.53 15.86
N LEU A 116 11.44 2.83 16.09
CA LEU A 116 12.39 3.27 17.11
C LEU A 116 11.97 2.88 18.54
N PRO A 117 10.77 3.23 19.04
CA PRO A 117 10.35 2.81 20.38
C PRO A 117 10.15 1.30 20.46
N ILE A 118 9.71 0.62 19.39
CA ILE A 118 9.58 -0.85 19.38
C ILE A 118 10.96 -1.52 19.42
N LEU A 119 11.93 -1.04 18.64
CA LEU A 119 13.32 -1.53 18.69
C LEU A 119 13.93 -1.24 20.05
N TRP A 120 13.77 -0.04 20.60
CA TRP A 120 14.27 0.29 21.94
C TRP A 120 13.60 -0.56 23.00
N PHE A 121 12.29 -0.78 22.92
CA PHE A 121 11.58 -1.66 23.83
C PHE A 121 12.09 -3.10 23.71
N VAL A 122 12.27 -3.62 22.49
CA VAL A 122 12.82 -4.95 22.22
C VAL A 122 14.28 -5.08 22.68
N LEU A 123 15.12 -4.09 22.42
CA LEU A 123 16.51 -4.07 22.88
C LEU A 123 16.57 -3.99 24.40
N LEU A 124 15.70 -3.20 25.03
CA LEU A 124 15.63 -3.04 26.48
C LEU A 124 15.07 -4.28 27.16
N THR A 125 14.03 -4.91 26.61
CA THR A 125 13.52 -6.20 27.09
C THR A 125 14.55 -7.31 26.88
N SER A 126 15.31 -7.29 25.78
CA SER A 126 16.39 -8.26 25.54
C SER A 126 17.57 -8.06 26.50
N ALA A 127 17.96 -6.82 26.80
CA ALA A 127 18.98 -6.51 27.79
C ALA A 127 18.53 -6.91 29.20
N MET A 128 17.24 -6.74 29.52
CA MET A 128 16.63 -7.23 30.75
C MET A 128 16.56 -8.76 30.79
N TYR A 129 16.30 -9.44 29.66
CA TYR A 129 16.27 -10.90 29.58
C TYR A 129 17.66 -11.51 29.71
N ALA A 130 18.66 -10.96 29.00
CA ALA A 130 20.04 -11.43 29.05
C ALA A 130 20.69 -11.26 30.44
N SER A 131 20.23 -10.28 31.22
CA SER A 131 20.65 -10.13 32.62
C SER A 131 19.93 -11.10 33.57
N LEU A 132 18.86 -11.78 33.15
CA LEU A 132 18.11 -12.73 33.96
C LEU A 132 18.54 -14.19 33.79
N THR A 133 19.23 -14.58 32.71
CA THR A 133 19.21 -15.99 32.26
C THR A 133 20.34 -16.92 32.70
N PHE A 134 21.44 -16.50 33.32
CA PHE A 134 22.38 -17.47 33.92
C PHE A 134 23.36 -16.83 34.92
N ASP A 135 23.04 -16.87 36.21
CA ASP A 135 24.00 -16.53 37.27
C ASP A 135 24.65 -17.80 37.84
N PRO A 136 25.91 -18.12 37.48
CA PRO A 136 26.58 -19.34 37.92
C PRO A 136 26.78 -19.39 39.45
N TYR A 137 26.80 -18.24 40.12
CA TYR A 137 26.87 -18.18 41.59
C TYR A 137 25.53 -18.52 42.23
N ALA A 138 24.43 -18.03 41.66
CA ALA A 138 23.07 -18.38 42.10
C ALA A 138 22.76 -19.87 41.90
N VAL A 139 23.21 -20.48 40.79
CA VAL A 139 23.02 -21.92 40.51
C VAL A 139 23.76 -22.80 41.53
N LEU A 140 24.92 -22.37 42.03
CA LEU A 140 25.67 -23.06 43.08
C LEU A 140 25.29 -22.62 44.51
N GLY A 141 24.41 -21.61 44.65
CA GLY A 141 23.95 -21.09 45.93
C GLY A 141 25.03 -20.37 46.75
N ILE A 142 26.00 -19.74 46.09
CA ILE A 142 27.15 -19.06 46.71
C ILE A 142 27.16 -17.56 46.41
N PRO A 143 27.75 -16.73 47.27
CA PRO A 143 27.90 -15.31 46.98
C PRO A 143 28.92 -15.08 45.84
N PRO A 144 28.79 -13.98 45.07
CA PRO A 144 29.71 -13.65 43.96
C PRO A 144 31.15 -13.34 44.41
N THR A 145 31.35 -13.13 45.72
CA THR A 145 32.68 -12.93 46.35
C THR A 145 33.33 -14.25 46.79
N ALA A 146 32.69 -15.40 46.54
CA ALA A 146 33.20 -16.70 46.97
C ALA A 146 34.53 -17.05 46.31
N SER A 147 35.46 -17.60 47.10
CA SER A 147 36.76 -18.04 46.59
C SER A 147 36.63 -19.28 45.71
N THR A 148 37.59 -19.53 44.82
CA THR A 148 37.61 -20.74 43.99
C THR A 148 37.63 -22.04 44.81
N ALA A 149 38.14 -21.99 46.05
CA ALA A 149 38.09 -23.10 46.99
C ALA A 149 36.65 -23.38 47.49
N GLU A 150 35.87 -22.34 47.74
CA GLU A 150 34.46 -22.44 48.15
C GLU A 150 33.57 -22.93 47.02
N VAL A 151 33.83 -22.47 45.78
CA VAL A 151 33.17 -22.98 44.55
C VAL A 151 33.41 -24.49 44.40
N LYS A 152 34.65 -24.96 44.59
CA LYS A 152 35.01 -26.39 44.55
C LYS A 152 34.35 -27.20 45.67
N LYS A 153 34.29 -26.65 46.87
CA LYS A 153 33.71 -27.32 48.05
C LYS A 153 32.19 -27.50 47.88
N THR A 154 31.49 -26.45 47.47
CA THR A 154 30.04 -26.46 47.28
C THR A 154 29.62 -27.34 46.10
N TYR A 155 30.33 -27.26 44.97
CA TYR A 155 30.10 -28.16 43.84
C TYR A 155 30.25 -29.63 44.22
N ARG A 156 31.29 -30.02 44.99
CA ARG A 156 31.47 -31.40 45.44
C ARG A 156 30.30 -31.89 46.32
N ALA A 157 29.81 -31.04 47.22
CA ALA A 157 28.69 -31.36 48.09
C ALA A 157 27.37 -31.54 47.31
N LEU A 158 27.10 -30.63 46.37
CA LEU A 158 25.91 -30.68 45.52
C LEU A 158 25.97 -31.83 44.50
N SER A 159 27.13 -32.06 43.88
CA SER A 159 27.36 -33.16 42.93
C SER A 159 27.09 -34.53 43.56
N LYS A 160 27.47 -34.74 44.83
CA LYS A 160 27.15 -35.98 45.56
C LYS A 160 25.65 -36.14 45.84
N ARG A 161 24.94 -35.04 46.10
CA ARG A 161 23.50 -35.03 46.44
C ARG A 161 22.60 -35.24 45.22
N TYR A 162 23.02 -34.75 44.07
CA TYR A 162 22.26 -34.79 42.81
C TYR A 162 22.89 -35.71 41.76
N HIS A 163 23.83 -36.59 42.15
CA HIS A 163 24.44 -37.54 41.23
C HIS A 163 23.37 -38.46 40.62
N PRO A 164 23.31 -38.63 39.28
CA PRO A 164 22.26 -39.41 38.62
C PRO A 164 22.23 -40.88 39.06
N ASP A 165 23.36 -41.43 39.53
CA ASP A 165 23.43 -42.81 40.03
C ASP A 165 22.78 -42.99 41.40
N HIS A 166 22.78 -41.95 42.24
CA HIS A 166 22.28 -42.02 43.62
C HIS A 166 20.92 -41.35 43.80
N ASN A 167 20.54 -40.43 42.90
CA ASN A 167 19.31 -39.66 42.99
C ASN A 167 18.52 -39.76 41.67
N LYS A 168 17.46 -40.57 41.69
CA LYS A 168 16.59 -40.84 40.52
C LYS A 168 15.33 -39.97 40.47
N THR A 169 15.30 -38.87 41.22
CA THR A 169 14.15 -37.94 41.23
C THR A 169 14.04 -37.23 39.87
N GLU A 170 12.82 -37.05 39.35
CA GLU A 170 12.57 -36.25 38.15
C GLU A 170 13.11 -34.82 38.38
N GLY A 171 14.03 -34.36 37.52
CA GLY A 171 14.73 -33.08 37.65
C GLY A 171 16.14 -33.12 38.29
N ALA A 172 16.54 -34.20 38.98
CA ALA A 172 17.88 -34.30 39.57
C ALA A 172 19.00 -34.30 38.50
N ARG A 173 18.74 -34.94 37.36
CA ARG A 173 19.66 -34.99 36.21
C ARG A 173 19.86 -33.61 35.58
N GLU A 174 18.80 -32.83 35.45
CA GLU A 174 18.84 -31.49 34.86
C GLU A 174 19.58 -30.51 35.76
N LEU A 175 19.27 -30.54 37.06
CA LEU A 175 19.98 -29.76 38.09
C LEU A 175 21.47 -30.11 38.11
N TYR A 176 21.84 -31.40 37.99
CA TYR A 176 23.23 -31.83 37.92
C TYR A 176 23.98 -31.25 36.71
N VAL A 177 23.34 -31.22 35.55
CA VAL A 177 23.90 -30.63 34.33
C VAL A 177 24.11 -29.11 34.49
N GLN A 178 23.13 -28.39 35.04
CA GLN A 178 23.24 -26.95 35.29
C GLN A 178 24.33 -26.61 36.31
N MET A 179 24.43 -27.37 37.41
CA MET A 179 25.48 -27.20 38.42
C MET A 179 26.87 -27.48 37.87
N ARG A 180 27.01 -28.51 37.02
CA ARG A 180 28.28 -28.81 36.34
C ARG A 180 28.68 -27.70 35.38
N ARG A 181 27.71 -27.13 34.65
CA ARG A 181 27.90 -25.98 33.75
C ARG A 181 28.37 -24.74 34.53
N ALA A 182 27.71 -24.42 35.65
CA ALA A 182 28.09 -23.31 36.53
C ALA A 182 29.48 -23.48 37.16
N TYR A 183 29.81 -24.67 37.65
CA TYR A 183 31.13 -24.96 38.22
C TYR A 183 32.27 -24.81 37.19
N LYS A 184 32.06 -25.29 35.96
CA LYS A 184 33.05 -25.14 34.89
C LYS A 184 33.26 -23.67 34.52
N ALA A 185 32.17 -22.91 34.37
CA ALA A 185 32.24 -21.48 34.07
C ALA A 185 33.04 -20.66 35.11
N LEU A 186 32.98 -21.05 36.40
CA LEU A 186 33.69 -20.36 37.49
C LEU A 186 35.13 -20.82 37.71
N VAL A 187 35.48 -22.06 37.36
CA VAL A 187 36.81 -22.64 37.64
C VAL A 187 37.75 -22.57 36.43
N ASP A 188 37.23 -22.78 35.22
CA ASP A 188 38.04 -22.76 34.00
C ASP A 188 37.22 -22.21 32.81
N ARG A 189 37.29 -20.89 32.65
CA ARG A 189 36.51 -20.16 31.66
C ARG A 189 36.89 -20.54 30.22
N GLN A 190 38.15 -20.87 29.96
CA GLN A 190 38.62 -21.24 28.63
C GLN A 190 38.11 -22.63 28.21
N ALA A 191 38.22 -23.62 29.12
CA ALA A 191 37.68 -24.96 28.86
C ALA A 191 36.15 -24.97 28.72
N PHE A 192 35.47 -24.06 29.42
CA PHE A 192 34.02 -23.87 29.30
C PHE A 192 33.61 -23.35 27.91
N GLU A 193 34.30 -22.32 27.40
CA GLU A 193 34.04 -21.73 26.08
C GLU A 193 34.28 -22.75 24.94
N GLU A 194 35.30 -23.60 25.05
CA GLU A 194 35.58 -24.65 24.05
C GLU A 194 34.55 -25.80 24.03
N GLU A 195 33.99 -26.16 25.17
CA GLU A 195 32.99 -27.23 25.29
C GLU A 195 31.59 -26.77 24.87
N GLU A 196 31.23 -25.51 25.11
CA GLU A 196 30.04 -24.90 24.51
C GLU A 196 30.12 -24.85 22.99
N LEU A 197 31.29 -24.51 22.44
CA LEU A 197 31.51 -24.50 20.98
C LEU A 197 31.29 -25.90 20.36
N LYS A 198 31.60 -26.98 21.09
CA LYS A 198 31.34 -28.37 20.66
C LYS A 198 29.87 -28.76 20.79
N ASN A 199 29.19 -28.38 21.87
CA ASN A 199 27.76 -28.68 22.07
C ASN A 199 26.86 -27.96 21.06
N VAL A 200 27.26 -26.78 20.56
CA VAL A 200 26.55 -26.08 19.48
C VAL A 200 26.64 -26.84 18.14
N GLN A 201 27.71 -27.61 17.91
CA GLN A 201 27.86 -28.40 16.67
C GLN A 201 26.88 -29.58 16.57
N ASP A 202 26.57 -30.21 17.71
CA ASP A 202 25.65 -31.36 17.78
C ASP A 202 24.16 -30.98 17.56
N PHE A 203 23.84 -29.68 17.62
CA PHE A 203 22.48 -29.17 17.35
C PHE A 203 22.30 -28.57 15.94
N SER A 204 23.26 -28.76 15.03
CA SER A 204 23.10 -28.31 13.64
C SER A 204 22.37 -29.32 12.74
N VAL A 205 21.03 -29.21 12.79
CA VAL A 205 20.13 -29.17 11.61
C VAL A 205 19.74 -30.49 10.91
N GLY A 206 18.53 -30.95 11.23
CA GLY A 206 17.68 -31.85 10.42
C GLY A 206 16.89 -31.13 9.31
N VAL A 207 17.51 -30.19 8.60
CA VAL A 207 16.96 -29.57 7.38
C VAL A 207 18.04 -29.63 6.32
N ALA A 208 17.83 -30.42 5.27
CA ALA A 208 18.80 -30.66 4.21
C ALA A 208 19.16 -29.37 3.46
N LEU A 209 20.24 -28.71 3.90
CA LEU A 209 20.90 -27.62 3.19
C LEU A 209 22.12 -28.18 2.41
N PRO A 210 22.36 -27.73 1.16
CA PRO A 210 23.46 -28.24 0.33
C PRO A 210 24.83 -28.05 1.00
N ARG A 211 25.71 -29.06 0.92
CA ARG A 211 27.07 -29.09 1.52
C ARG A 211 28.01 -27.93 1.13
N PHE A 212 27.64 -27.14 0.12
CA PHE A 212 28.36 -25.92 -0.30
C PHE A 212 28.13 -24.73 0.65
N LEU A 213 27.04 -24.72 1.44
CA LEU A 213 26.70 -23.64 2.38
C LEU A 213 27.21 -23.88 3.81
N THR A 214 27.92 -24.98 4.07
CA THR A 214 28.35 -25.41 5.42
C THR A 214 29.87 -25.61 5.56
N SER A 215 30.66 -25.15 4.57
CA SER A 215 32.12 -25.26 4.61
C SER A 215 32.79 -24.04 5.28
N ARG A 216 33.42 -24.35 6.42
CA ARG A 216 34.13 -23.58 7.45
C ARG A 216 35.00 -22.36 7.06
N GLU A 217 35.29 -22.09 5.79
CA GLU A 217 36.27 -21.05 5.42
C GLU A 217 35.62 -19.71 4.99
N HIS A 218 34.33 -19.71 4.66
CA HIS A 218 33.65 -18.50 4.15
C HIS A 218 32.27 -18.25 4.77
N ASP A 219 31.94 -18.83 5.94
CA ASP A 219 30.61 -18.68 6.57
C ASP A 219 30.19 -17.22 6.78
N SER A 220 31.12 -16.34 7.17
CA SER A 220 30.85 -14.90 7.28
C SER A 220 30.57 -14.27 5.92
N LEU A 221 31.37 -14.59 4.90
CA LEU A 221 31.22 -14.10 3.52
C LEU A 221 29.91 -14.57 2.87
N VAL A 222 29.50 -15.81 3.12
CA VAL A 222 28.23 -16.37 2.61
C VAL A 222 27.05 -15.69 3.30
N LEU A 223 27.12 -15.49 4.62
CA LEU A 223 26.09 -14.77 5.36
C LEU A 223 25.98 -13.29 4.90
N PHE A 224 27.12 -12.61 4.72
CA PHE A 224 27.16 -11.25 4.17
C PHE A 224 26.66 -11.19 2.72
N GLY A 225 26.96 -12.18 1.90
CA GLY A 225 26.48 -12.28 0.53
C GLY A 225 24.97 -12.49 0.44
N LEU A 226 24.42 -13.36 1.29
CA LEU A 226 22.98 -13.64 1.36
C LEU A 226 22.22 -12.43 1.94
N LEU A 227 22.79 -11.76 2.95
CA LEU A 227 22.27 -10.50 3.49
C LEU A 227 22.33 -9.35 2.47
N ALA A 228 23.44 -9.23 1.73
CA ALA A 228 23.59 -8.25 0.67
C ALA A 228 22.59 -8.49 -0.46
N LEU A 229 22.32 -9.75 -0.83
CA LEU A 229 21.29 -10.10 -1.82
C LEU A 229 19.88 -9.80 -1.32
N LEU A 230 19.61 -10.09 -0.04
CA LEU A 230 18.33 -9.77 0.63
C LEU A 230 18.08 -8.25 0.73
N ILE A 231 19.12 -7.43 0.81
CA ILE A 231 19.02 -5.96 0.86
C ILE A 231 19.04 -5.35 -0.55
N ALA A 232 19.91 -5.83 -1.43
CA ALA A 232 20.11 -5.31 -2.78
C ALA A 232 18.93 -5.63 -3.70
N ALA A 233 18.30 -6.80 -3.59
CA ALA A 233 17.16 -7.16 -4.43
C ALA A 233 15.94 -6.23 -4.20
N PRO A 234 15.50 -5.93 -2.95
CA PRO A 234 14.47 -4.93 -2.69
C PRO A 234 14.86 -3.53 -3.16
N ILE A 235 16.11 -3.10 -2.97
CA ILE A 235 16.59 -1.78 -3.42
C ILE A 235 16.57 -1.68 -4.94
N PHE A 236 17.00 -2.74 -5.65
CA PHE A 236 17.01 -2.81 -7.10
C PHE A 236 15.58 -2.85 -7.67
N ILE A 237 14.69 -3.64 -7.07
CA ILE A 237 13.26 -3.68 -7.42
C ILE A 237 12.65 -2.30 -7.18
N TRP A 238 12.91 -1.67 -6.04
CA TRP A 238 12.45 -0.32 -5.73
C TRP A 238 12.96 0.69 -6.75
N TYR A 239 14.26 0.70 -7.06
CA TYR A 239 14.86 1.62 -8.04
C TYR A 239 14.23 1.43 -9.43
N LYS A 240 14.08 0.18 -9.90
CA LYS A 240 13.49 -0.14 -11.21
C LYS A 240 11.99 0.23 -11.28
N PHE A 241 11.22 0.05 -10.21
CA PHE A 241 9.81 0.42 -10.15
C PHE A 241 9.57 1.93 -9.95
N THR A 242 10.55 2.67 -9.44
CA THR A 242 10.40 4.10 -9.15
C THR A 242 10.65 4.97 -10.38
N ASN A 243 11.40 4.49 -11.38
CA ASN A 243 12.03 5.41 -12.33
C ASN A 243 11.30 5.77 -13.64
N ASP A 244 10.22 5.10 -14.07
CA ASP A 244 9.83 5.28 -15.49
C ASP A 244 8.39 5.71 -15.85
N LYS A 245 7.45 5.90 -14.92
CA LYS A 245 6.07 6.27 -15.33
C LYS A 245 5.35 7.20 -14.36
N LYS A 246 5.88 8.41 -14.13
CA LYS A 246 5.18 9.44 -13.34
C LYS A 246 3.84 9.86 -13.98
N VAL A 247 3.86 10.25 -15.25
CA VAL A 247 2.65 10.77 -15.96
C VAL A 247 1.54 9.72 -16.12
N PRO A 248 1.80 8.47 -16.56
CA PRO A 248 0.74 7.46 -16.65
C PRO A 248 0.11 7.12 -15.29
N ARG A 249 0.92 7.16 -14.23
CA ARG A 249 0.46 6.94 -12.86
C ARG A 249 -0.44 8.08 -12.40
N LEU A 250 -0.09 9.33 -12.66
CA LEU A 250 -0.90 10.50 -12.32
C LEU A 250 -2.24 10.49 -13.07
N LEU A 251 -2.21 10.21 -14.37
CA LEU A 251 -3.42 10.09 -15.20
C LEU A 251 -4.35 8.99 -14.70
N TRP A 252 -3.79 7.87 -14.23
CA TRP A 252 -4.58 6.79 -13.65
C TRP A 252 -5.38 7.24 -12.41
N HIS A 253 -4.81 8.09 -11.55
CA HIS A 253 -5.53 8.63 -10.39
C HIS A 253 -6.71 9.50 -10.80
N VAL A 254 -6.53 10.39 -11.79
CA VAL A 254 -7.60 11.24 -12.31
C VAL A 254 -8.70 10.41 -12.98
N ARG A 255 -8.34 9.39 -13.77
CA ARG A 255 -9.32 8.50 -14.41
C ARG A 255 -10.13 7.71 -13.41
N PHE A 256 -9.50 7.28 -12.32
CA PHE A 256 -10.16 6.47 -11.30
C PHE A 256 -11.20 7.29 -10.52
N ASP A 257 -11.08 8.62 -10.52
CA ASP A 257 -11.97 9.52 -9.82
C ASP A 257 -13.45 9.32 -10.17
N LYS A 258 -13.79 9.16 -11.46
CA LYS A 258 -15.18 8.99 -11.91
C LYS A 258 -15.88 7.77 -11.31
N GLU A 259 -15.16 6.65 -11.19
CA GLU A 259 -15.71 5.43 -10.58
C GLU A 259 -15.78 5.59 -9.05
N ARG A 260 -14.79 6.25 -8.45
CA ARG A 260 -14.72 6.40 -7.00
C ARG A 260 -15.75 7.34 -6.44
N VAL A 261 -16.00 8.48 -7.09
CA VAL A 261 -17.06 9.41 -6.68
C VAL A 261 -18.40 8.68 -6.68
N GLU A 262 -18.72 7.91 -7.71
CA GLU A 262 -19.95 7.12 -7.81
C GLU A 262 -20.08 6.12 -6.64
N HIS A 263 -19.05 5.30 -6.39
CA HIS A 263 -19.03 4.36 -5.28
C HIS A 263 -19.17 5.06 -3.91
N PHE A 264 -18.50 6.19 -3.70
CA PHE A 264 -18.63 6.96 -2.45
C PHE A 264 -20.02 7.58 -2.29
N MET A 265 -20.66 8.07 -3.35
CA MET A 265 -22.05 8.55 -3.29
C MET A 265 -23.02 7.44 -2.83
N GLN A 266 -22.81 6.20 -3.29
CA GLN A 266 -23.59 5.06 -2.79
C GLN A 266 -23.34 4.79 -1.30
N HIS A 267 -22.10 4.91 -0.82
CA HIS A 267 -21.78 4.79 0.62
C HIS A 267 -22.38 5.91 1.47
N PHE A 268 -22.66 7.07 0.88
CA PHE A 268 -23.44 8.13 1.54
C PHE A 268 -24.94 7.78 1.61
N GLY A 269 -25.43 6.80 0.83
CA GLY A 269 -26.85 6.48 0.72
C GLY A 269 -27.56 7.33 -0.35
N ILE A 270 -26.79 7.90 -1.28
CA ILE A 270 -27.31 8.68 -2.40
C ILE A 270 -27.58 7.70 -3.57
N PRO A 271 -28.80 7.66 -4.12
CA PRO A 271 -29.11 6.81 -5.26
C PRO A 271 -28.36 7.28 -6.50
N VAL A 272 -28.02 6.34 -7.39
CA VAL A 272 -27.39 6.66 -8.68
C VAL A 272 -28.46 7.05 -9.68
N ASP A 273 -28.17 8.00 -10.57
CA ASP A 273 -29.06 8.30 -11.69
C ASP A 273 -29.13 7.11 -12.67
N ASN A 274 -30.30 6.49 -12.76
CA ASN A 274 -30.56 5.36 -13.65
C ASN A 274 -30.31 5.70 -15.12
N LYS A 275 -30.55 6.95 -15.54
CA LYS A 275 -30.29 7.41 -16.93
C LYS A 275 -28.79 7.45 -17.21
N TYR A 276 -28.00 7.92 -16.25
CA TYR A 276 -26.54 7.91 -16.34
C TYR A 276 -25.98 6.49 -16.42
N VAL A 277 -26.44 5.59 -15.53
CA VAL A 277 -26.02 4.17 -15.53
C VAL A 277 -26.36 3.50 -16.86
N ALA A 278 -27.57 3.69 -17.36
CA ALA A 278 -28.03 3.16 -18.65
C ALA A 278 -27.17 3.65 -19.82
N ARG A 279 -26.83 4.95 -19.84
CA ARG A 279 -25.94 5.52 -20.88
C ARG A 279 -24.54 4.91 -20.83
N ARG A 280 -24.01 4.63 -19.64
CA ARG A 280 -22.70 4.01 -19.47
C ARG A 280 -22.70 2.53 -19.86
N THR A 281 -23.70 1.76 -19.41
CA THR A 281 -23.81 0.32 -19.70
C THR A 281 -24.05 0.08 -21.20
N SER A 282 -24.88 0.91 -21.84
CA SER A 282 -25.08 0.85 -23.31
C SER A 282 -23.78 1.09 -24.08
N ARG A 283 -22.99 2.12 -23.72
CA ARG A 283 -21.68 2.38 -24.35
C ARG A 283 -20.71 1.21 -24.20
N ARG A 284 -20.62 0.61 -23.01
CA ARG A 284 -19.79 -0.57 -22.75
C ARG A 284 -20.22 -1.78 -23.57
N ALA A 285 -21.53 -1.98 -23.71
CA ALA A 285 -22.10 -3.05 -24.52
C ALA A 285 -21.76 -2.86 -26.01
N ILE A 286 -21.92 -1.65 -26.54
CA ILE A 286 -21.54 -1.30 -27.92
C ILE A 286 -20.03 -1.53 -28.13
N LEU A 287 -19.18 -1.02 -27.24
CA LEU A 287 -17.73 -1.20 -27.34
C LEU A 287 -17.34 -2.69 -27.36
N LYS A 288 -17.98 -3.50 -26.50
CA LYS A 288 -17.74 -4.95 -26.45
C LYS A 288 -18.06 -5.63 -27.78
N VAL A 289 -19.15 -5.23 -28.44
CA VAL A 289 -19.51 -5.75 -29.77
C VAL A 289 -18.47 -5.34 -30.81
N LEU A 290 -18.06 -4.06 -30.83
CA LEU A 290 -17.04 -3.57 -31.77
C LEU A 290 -15.69 -4.29 -31.60
N ILE A 291 -15.30 -4.60 -30.36
CA ILE A 291 -14.09 -5.37 -30.06
C ILE A 291 -14.24 -6.83 -30.52
N THR A 292 -15.40 -7.45 -30.26
CA THR A 292 -15.67 -8.85 -30.64
C THR A 292 -15.61 -9.06 -32.15
N LEU A 293 -16.06 -8.05 -32.92
CA LEU A 293 -16.01 -8.05 -34.38
C LEU A 293 -14.64 -7.66 -34.95
N GLY A 294 -13.66 -7.34 -34.10
CA GLY A 294 -12.32 -6.91 -34.53
C GLY A 294 -12.29 -5.55 -35.22
N ILE A 295 -13.38 -4.77 -35.13
CA ILE A 295 -13.49 -3.42 -35.69
C ILE A 295 -12.60 -2.46 -34.91
N VAL A 296 -12.51 -2.69 -33.60
CA VAL A 296 -11.80 -1.83 -32.65
C VAL A 296 -10.83 -2.70 -31.82
N PRO A 297 -9.57 -2.28 -31.59
CA PRO A 297 -8.63 -3.05 -30.77
C PRO A 297 -9.13 -3.29 -29.33
N PRO A 298 -8.72 -4.39 -28.67
CA PRO A 298 -9.23 -4.76 -27.33
C PRO A 298 -8.87 -3.76 -26.21
N ASN A 299 -7.88 -2.89 -26.46
CA ASN A 299 -7.43 -1.86 -25.50
C ASN A 299 -8.00 -0.47 -25.79
N VAL A 300 -9.03 -0.37 -26.63
CA VAL A 300 -9.65 0.92 -26.94
C VAL A 300 -10.52 1.40 -25.79
N ARG A 301 -10.46 2.71 -25.61
CA ARG A 301 -11.11 3.46 -24.55
C ARG A 301 -12.62 3.61 -24.81
N GLU A 302 -13.39 3.73 -23.74
CA GLU A 302 -14.85 3.94 -23.79
C GLU A 302 -15.25 5.28 -24.43
N ASP A 303 -14.34 6.25 -24.48
CA ASP A 303 -14.59 7.60 -25.00
C ASP A 303 -14.82 7.63 -26.52
N VAL A 304 -14.27 6.67 -27.25
CA VAL A 304 -14.56 6.47 -28.68
C VAL A 304 -16.06 6.28 -28.91
N VAL A 305 -16.77 5.72 -27.92
CA VAL A 305 -18.20 5.43 -28.00
C VAL A 305 -19.07 6.60 -27.47
N ASN A 306 -18.47 7.72 -27.08
CA ASN A 306 -19.22 8.82 -26.45
C ASN A 306 -20.24 9.49 -27.38
N THR A 307 -19.97 9.50 -28.68
CA THR A 307 -20.81 10.06 -29.74
C THR A 307 -21.92 9.11 -30.22
N PHE A 308 -21.91 7.86 -29.77
CA PHE A 308 -22.88 6.86 -30.22
C PHE A 308 -24.23 7.02 -29.52
N PRO A 309 -25.34 6.67 -30.22
CA PRO A 309 -26.66 6.61 -29.60
C PRO A 309 -26.75 5.46 -28.56
N PRO A 310 -27.79 5.45 -27.71
CA PRO A 310 -28.06 4.36 -26.78
C PRO A 310 -28.16 3.01 -27.51
N LEU A 311 -27.88 1.91 -26.80
CA LEU A 311 -27.80 0.58 -27.39
C LEU A 311 -29.04 0.18 -28.23
N PRO A 312 -30.30 0.39 -27.78
CA PRO A 312 -31.46 0.02 -28.58
C PRO A 312 -31.53 0.78 -29.93
N ASP A 313 -31.30 2.10 -29.89
CA ASP A 313 -31.27 2.94 -31.09
C ASP A 313 -30.07 2.61 -31.99
N PHE A 314 -28.92 2.28 -31.39
CA PHE A 314 -27.74 1.82 -32.12
C PHE A 314 -28.01 0.52 -32.89
N VAL A 315 -28.62 -0.48 -32.25
CA VAL A 315 -28.98 -1.76 -32.89
C VAL A 315 -29.97 -1.52 -34.02
N GLN A 316 -31.00 -0.71 -33.80
CA GLN A 316 -31.98 -0.37 -34.84
C GLN A 316 -31.33 0.31 -36.04
N ARG A 317 -30.44 1.30 -35.81
CA ARG A 317 -29.70 1.97 -36.89
C ARG A 317 -28.72 1.05 -37.63
N CYS A 318 -28.22 0.00 -36.97
CA CYS A 318 -27.37 -1.01 -37.60
C CYS A 318 -28.14 -1.98 -38.50
N ILE A 319 -29.39 -2.27 -38.16
CA ILE A 319 -30.28 -3.10 -38.99
C ILE A 319 -30.74 -2.27 -40.21
N ASP A 320 -31.12 -1.00 -40.02
CA ASP A 320 -31.56 -0.08 -41.06
C ASP A 320 -30.39 0.72 -41.69
N ALA A 321 -29.34 0.04 -42.13
CA ALA A 321 -28.11 0.71 -42.56
C ALA A 321 -28.26 1.58 -43.82
N ASP A 322 -29.15 1.20 -44.75
CA ASP A 322 -29.40 1.94 -45.99
C ASP A 322 -29.96 3.35 -45.72
N LYS A 323 -30.66 3.54 -44.59
CA LYS A 323 -31.21 4.83 -44.16
C LYS A 323 -30.24 5.64 -43.30
N ASN A 324 -29.22 5.00 -42.72
CA ASN A 324 -28.34 5.58 -41.70
C ASN A 324 -26.86 5.58 -42.08
N ALA A 325 -26.55 5.73 -43.38
CA ALA A 325 -25.17 5.79 -43.91
C ALA A 325 -24.29 6.87 -43.25
N THR A 326 -24.88 7.93 -42.69
CA THR A 326 -24.18 9.01 -41.97
C THR A 326 -23.50 8.54 -40.68
N LEU A 327 -24.09 7.59 -39.95
CA LEU A 327 -23.52 7.03 -38.73
C LEU A 327 -22.23 6.24 -39.03
N PHE A 328 -22.25 5.41 -40.06
CA PHE A 328 -21.09 4.62 -40.49
C PHE A 328 -19.99 5.46 -41.13
N ARG A 329 -20.36 6.53 -41.85
CA ARG A 329 -19.41 7.48 -42.43
C ARG A 329 -18.63 8.25 -41.36
N ASN A 330 -19.29 8.66 -40.28
CA ASN A 330 -18.66 9.33 -39.15
C ASN A 330 -17.72 8.41 -38.35
N LEU A 331 -17.93 7.09 -38.44
CA LEU A 331 -17.13 6.08 -37.76
C LEU A 331 -15.92 5.61 -38.57
N SER A 332 -15.75 6.10 -39.81
CA SER A 332 -14.65 5.71 -40.70
C SER A 332 -14.51 4.19 -40.88
N LEU A 333 -15.64 3.46 -40.88
CA LEU A 333 -15.67 2.01 -40.97
C LEU A 333 -15.57 1.54 -42.42
N ASP A 334 -14.72 0.54 -42.68
CA ASP A 334 -14.63 -0.12 -43.98
C ASP A 334 -15.93 -0.84 -44.33
N ALA A 335 -16.25 -0.93 -45.62
CA ALA A 335 -17.47 -1.59 -46.11
C ALA A 335 -17.63 -3.04 -45.59
N ARG A 336 -16.51 -3.77 -45.42
CA ARG A 336 -16.48 -5.12 -44.84
C ARG A 336 -16.85 -5.14 -43.35
N ALA A 337 -16.39 -4.14 -42.60
CA ALA A 337 -16.70 -4.00 -41.17
C ALA A 337 -18.18 -3.67 -40.97
N VAL A 338 -18.75 -2.83 -41.84
CA VAL A 338 -20.17 -2.51 -41.84
C VAL A 338 -21.03 -3.75 -42.13
N SER A 339 -20.68 -4.54 -43.15
CA SER A 339 -21.42 -5.78 -43.45
C SER A 339 -21.31 -6.83 -42.33
N ALA A 340 -20.15 -6.95 -41.69
CA ALA A 340 -19.96 -7.87 -40.57
C ALA A 340 -20.78 -7.45 -39.34
N LEU A 341 -20.83 -6.13 -39.06
CA LEU A 341 -21.63 -5.56 -38.00
C LEU A 341 -23.13 -5.78 -38.25
N GLN A 342 -23.61 -5.54 -39.47
CA GLN A 342 -25.00 -5.80 -39.86
C GLN A 342 -25.39 -7.27 -39.67
N ALA A 343 -24.58 -8.19 -40.19
CA ALA A 343 -24.84 -9.63 -40.07
C ALA A 343 -24.89 -10.06 -38.60
N TYR A 344 -23.98 -9.55 -37.76
CA TYR A 344 -23.98 -9.81 -36.33
C TYR A 344 -25.21 -9.24 -35.62
N MET A 345 -25.59 -7.99 -35.93
CA MET A 345 -26.75 -7.33 -35.33
C MET A 345 -28.08 -7.96 -35.76
N ALA A 346 -28.18 -8.48 -36.98
CA ALA A 346 -29.36 -9.21 -37.43
C ALA A 346 -29.60 -10.50 -36.62
N VAL A 347 -28.53 -11.19 -36.21
CA VAL A 347 -28.63 -12.47 -35.46
C VAL A 347 -28.71 -12.25 -33.95
N HIS A 348 -27.90 -11.33 -33.41
CA HIS A 348 -27.73 -11.16 -31.96
C HIS A 348 -28.34 -9.87 -31.40
N GLY A 349 -28.73 -8.92 -32.25
CA GLY A 349 -29.17 -7.58 -31.84
C GLY A 349 -30.40 -7.58 -30.95
N VAL A 350 -31.45 -8.33 -31.30
CA VAL A 350 -32.70 -8.40 -30.53
C VAL A 350 -32.44 -8.94 -29.12
N LYS A 351 -31.76 -10.10 -29.03
CA LYS A 351 -31.40 -10.70 -27.74
C LYS A 351 -30.55 -9.75 -26.88
N MET A 352 -29.63 -9.02 -27.50
CA MET A 352 -28.78 -8.06 -26.79
C MET A 352 -29.58 -6.88 -26.22
N VAL A 353 -30.61 -6.42 -26.93
CA VAL A 353 -31.53 -5.38 -26.43
C VAL A 353 -32.39 -5.94 -25.30
N ASP A 354 -32.90 -7.16 -25.43
CA ASP A 354 -33.70 -7.81 -24.38
C ASP A 354 -32.88 -8.01 -23.10
N ASP A 355 -31.66 -8.52 -23.22
CA ASP A 355 -30.72 -8.69 -22.10
C ASP A 355 -30.39 -7.34 -21.44
N TYR A 356 -30.25 -6.27 -22.24
CA TYR A 356 -29.98 -4.92 -21.75
C TYR A 356 -31.18 -4.32 -21.00
N VAL A 357 -32.39 -4.47 -21.53
CA VAL A 357 -33.62 -4.00 -20.88
C VAL A 357 -33.90 -4.78 -19.60
N ALA A 358 -33.69 -6.10 -19.61
CA ALA A 358 -33.82 -6.95 -18.43
C ALA A 358 -32.82 -6.57 -17.32
N ALA A 359 -31.59 -6.20 -17.68
CA ALA A 359 -30.57 -5.74 -16.74
C ALA A 359 -30.85 -4.34 -16.19
N ASN A 360 -31.70 -3.53 -16.84
CA ASN A 360 -31.98 -2.15 -16.47
C ASN A 360 -33.51 -1.87 -16.50
N PRO A 361 -34.30 -2.44 -15.58
CA PRO A 361 -35.76 -2.31 -15.60
C PRO A 361 -36.25 -0.87 -15.30
N CYS A 362 -35.45 -0.06 -14.59
CA CYS A 362 -35.84 1.27 -14.10
C CYS A 362 -35.24 2.44 -14.90
N ILE A 363 -34.90 2.26 -16.19
CA ILE A 363 -34.25 3.30 -17.02
C ILE A 363 -35.06 4.60 -17.07
N ASN A 364 -36.38 4.48 -17.15
CA ASN A 364 -37.29 5.62 -17.31
C ASN A 364 -37.74 6.21 -15.97
N ASP A 365 -37.42 5.57 -14.85
CA ASP A 365 -37.74 6.09 -13.53
C ASP A 365 -36.80 7.24 -13.21
N GLU A 366 -37.37 8.43 -13.01
CA GLU A 366 -36.58 9.56 -12.50
C GLU A 366 -36.17 9.28 -11.06
N PRO A 367 -34.91 9.58 -10.69
CA PRO A 367 -34.44 9.34 -9.34
C PRO A 367 -35.27 10.19 -8.37
N LYS A 368 -36.01 9.52 -7.49
CA LYS A 368 -36.85 10.21 -6.51
C LYS A 368 -35.99 10.62 -5.34
N ALA A 369 -36.11 11.89 -4.93
CA ALA A 369 -35.46 12.36 -3.69
C ALA A 369 -35.93 11.58 -2.44
N ASP A 370 -37.05 10.87 -2.55
CA ASP A 370 -37.62 10.04 -1.48
C ASP A 370 -36.87 8.69 -1.32
N ASP A 371 -36.06 8.26 -2.29
CA ASP A 371 -35.22 7.06 -2.21
C ASP A 371 -33.90 7.29 -1.43
N PHE A 372 -33.64 8.54 -1.02
CA PHE A 372 -32.47 8.91 -0.23
C PHE A 372 -32.52 8.34 1.19
N GLN A 373 -31.55 7.49 1.52
CA GLN A 373 -31.43 6.92 2.85
C GLN A 373 -30.33 7.62 3.65
N ARG A 374 -30.72 8.45 4.63
CA ARG A 374 -29.76 9.18 5.47
C ARG A 374 -28.97 8.21 6.36
N ILE A 375 -27.66 8.15 6.14
CA ILE A 375 -26.73 7.43 7.02
C ILE A 375 -26.50 8.16 8.36
N PRO A 376 -26.13 7.44 9.44
CA PRO A 376 -25.85 8.07 10.73
C PRO A 376 -24.63 9.02 10.63
N LEU A 377 -24.62 10.06 11.46
CA LEU A 377 -23.60 11.12 11.43
C LEU A 377 -22.17 10.60 11.62
N SER A 378 -21.99 9.56 12.44
CA SER A 378 -20.68 8.90 12.64
C SER A 378 -20.20 8.20 11.36
N ALA A 379 -21.10 7.55 10.63
CA ALA A 379 -20.78 6.97 9.32
C ALA A 379 -20.49 8.05 8.29
N TYR A 380 -21.27 9.13 8.26
CA TYR A 380 -21.00 10.28 7.38
C TYR A 380 -19.60 10.84 7.60
N ARG A 381 -19.20 11.11 8.86
CA ARG A 381 -17.86 11.62 9.19
C ARG A 381 -16.75 10.68 8.70
N ALA A 382 -16.91 9.37 8.89
CA ALA A 382 -15.93 8.37 8.45
C ALA A 382 -15.83 8.29 6.92
N THR A 383 -16.97 8.20 6.22
CA THR A 383 -17.03 8.16 4.76
C THR A 383 -16.50 9.46 4.15
N ARG A 384 -16.84 10.62 4.72
CA ARG A 384 -16.32 11.93 4.32
C ARG A 384 -14.80 12.01 4.43
N TYR A 385 -14.22 11.51 5.53
CA TYR A 385 -12.76 11.49 5.70
C TYR A 385 -12.08 10.65 4.61
N LEU A 386 -12.61 9.45 4.32
CA LEU A 386 -12.07 8.59 3.27
C LEU A 386 -12.23 9.21 1.88
N PHE A 387 -13.36 9.86 1.63
CA PHE A 387 -13.60 10.60 0.39
C PHE A 387 -12.63 11.78 0.25
N GLN A 388 -12.34 12.51 1.33
CA GLN A 388 -11.32 13.58 1.36
C GLN A 388 -9.91 13.05 1.08
N GLN A 389 -9.56 11.87 1.57
CA GLN A 389 -8.26 11.27 1.25
C GLN A 389 -8.13 10.91 -0.24
N HIS A 390 -9.24 10.61 -0.90
CA HIS A 390 -9.31 10.36 -2.33
C HIS A 390 -9.20 11.65 -3.14
N THR A 391 -10.04 12.66 -2.89
CA THR A 391 -10.01 13.94 -3.62
C THR A 391 -8.67 14.64 -3.50
N VAL A 392 -8.07 14.70 -2.31
CA VAL A 392 -6.71 15.27 -2.13
C VAL A 392 -5.66 14.55 -2.98
N GLN A 393 -5.79 13.23 -3.20
CA GLN A 393 -4.87 12.52 -4.10
C GLN A 393 -5.08 12.92 -5.55
N VAL A 394 -6.33 13.02 -6.00
CA VAL A 394 -6.66 13.45 -7.36
C VAL A 394 -6.19 14.89 -7.59
N ASP A 395 -6.47 15.79 -6.64
CA ASP A 395 -6.08 17.20 -6.70
C ASP A 395 -4.56 17.38 -6.73
N SER A 396 -3.83 16.62 -5.90
CA SER A 396 -2.36 16.59 -5.96
C SER A 396 -1.84 16.06 -7.30
N ALA A 397 -2.52 15.06 -7.87
CA ALA A 397 -2.13 14.51 -9.16
C ALA A 397 -2.39 15.51 -10.29
N LEU A 398 -3.51 16.24 -10.24
CA LEU A 398 -3.83 17.32 -11.17
C LEU A 398 -2.83 18.48 -11.07
N ALA A 399 -2.42 18.85 -9.85
CA ALA A 399 -1.41 19.89 -9.64
C ALA A 399 -0.05 19.50 -10.23
N GLU A 400 0.44 18.28 -9.93
CA GLU A 400 1.68 17.75 -10.51
C GLU A 400 1.61 17.67 -12.05
N LEU A 401 0.46 17.27 -12.59
CA LEU A 401 0.23 17.27 -14.03
C LEU A 401 0.24 18.70 -14.60
N GLN A 402 -0.41 19.66 -13.94
CA GLN A 402 -0.43 21.06 -14.37
C GLN A 402 0.97 21.69 -14.38
N GLU A 403 1.79 21.38 -13.37
CA GLU A 403 3.20 21.79 -13.31
C GLU A 403 4.00 21.19 -14.46
N ALA A 404 3.81 19.89 -14.75
CA ALA A 404 4.44 19.23 -15.89
C ALA A 404 3.98 19.82 -17.24
N MET A 405 2.84 20.52 -17.28
CA MET A 405 2.25 21.10 -18.48
C MET A 405 2.60 22.56 -18.75
N GLY A 406 3.29 23.26 -17.84
CA GLY A 406 3.74 24.63 -18.08
C GLY A 406 2.65 25.72 -18.11
N GLY A 407 1.43 25.41 -17.64
CA GLY A 407 0.42 26.43 -17.33
C GLY A 407 -0.97 26.26 -17.94
N SER A 408 -1.95 26.16 -17.03
CA SER A 408 -3.42 26.08 -17.13
C SER A 408 -4.04 24.91 -17.92
N LEU A 409 -4.60 23.96 -17.16
CA LEU A 409 -5.58 22.99 -17.65
C LEU A 409 -6.97 23.44 -17.18
N PRO A 410 -7.80 24.06 -18.05
CA PRO A 410 -9.09 24.62 -17.63
C PRO A 410 -10.02 23.53 -17.09
N SER A 411 -9.96 22.33 -17.66
CA SER A 411 -10.75 21.18 -17.24
C SER A 411 -10.32 20.63 -15.87
N ALA A 412 -9.03 20.73 -15.50
CA ALA A 412 -8.57 20.40 -14.14
C ALA A 412 -9.16 21.36 -13.09
N LYS A 413 -9.16 22.67 -13.39
CA LYS A 413 -9.75 23.67 -12.49
C LYS A 413 -11.25 23.43 -12.29
N LYS A 414 -11.97 23.02 -13.35
CA LYS A 414 -13.39 22.65 -13.22
C LYS A 414 -13.58 21.42 -12.33
N LEU A 415 -12.71 20.41 -12.44
CA LEU A 415 -12.79 19.21 -11.60
C LEU A 415 -12.57 19.53 -10.12
N LEU A 416 -11.58 20.38 -9.80
CA LEU A 416 -11.34 20.88 -8.44
C LEU A 416 -12.59 21.58 -7.86
N ASN A 417 -13.18 22.49 -8.63
CA ASN A 417 -14.40 23.19 -8.20
C ASN A 417 -15.58 22.22 -7.96
N ILE A 418 -15.68 21.15 -8.75
CA ILE A 418 -16.72 20.13 -8.53
C ILE A 418 -16.47 19.38 -7.22
N HIS A 419 -15.23 19.03 -6.88
CA HIS A 419 -14.93 18.40 -5.59
C HIS A 419 -15.38 19.29 -4.42
N GLU A 420 -15.09 20.59 -4.47
CA GLU A 420 -15.56 21.56 -3.47
C GLU A 420 -17.10 21.61 -3.41
N GLU A 421 -17.77 21.69 -4.56
CA GLU A 421 -19.24 21.70 -4.63
C GLU A 421 -19.86 20.43 -4.02
N ILE A 422 -19.26 19.25 -4.24
CA ILE A 422 -19.71 18.00 -3.61
C ILE A 422 -19.65 18.11 -2.08
N TYR A 423 -18.56 18.66 -1.53
CA TYR A 423 -18.44 18.81 -0.07
C TYR A 423 -19.46 19.77 0.50
N ASP A 424 -19.68 20.91 -0.15
CA ASP A 424 -20.67 21.89 0.28
C ASP A 424 -22.07 21.29 0.30
N LEU A 425 -22.44 20.56 -0.76
CA LEU A 425 -23.74 19.88 -0.83
C LEU A 425 -23.87 18.79 0.24
N LEU A 426 -22.83 17.99 0.48
CA LEU A 426 -22.82 16.97 1.53
C LEU A 426 -22.96 17.60 2.93
N ASP A 427 -22.24 18.67 3.21
CA ASP A 427 -22.32 19.36 4.49
C ASP A 427 -23.71 20.00 4.69
N MET A 428 -24.32 20.55 3.64
CA MET A 428 -25.70 21.03 3.70
C MET A 428 -26.72 19.90 3.98
N VAL A 429 -26.50 18.70 3.46
CA VAL A 429 -27.43 17.57 3.64
C VAL A 429 -27.25 16.86 5.00
N TYR A 430 -26.01 16.70 5.47
CA TYR A 430 -25.74 15.89 6.67
C TYR A 430 -25.53 16.72 7.95
N LEU A 431 -24.97 17.93 7.86
CA LEU A 431 -24.62 18.74 9.04
C LEU A 431 -25.68 19.76 9.43
N ARG A 432 -26.50 20.25 8.49
CA ARG A 432 -27.64 21.12 8.85
C ARG A 432 -28.77 20.28 9.45
N ASN A 433 -29.37 20.80 10.52
CA ASN A 433 -30.54 20.20 11.19
C ASN A 433 -31.87 20.53 10.49
N GLU A 434 -31.83 21.16 9.31
CA GLU A 434 -33.00 21.56 8.54
C GLU A 434 -33.58 20.39 7.73
N LYS A 435 -34.84 20.53 7.29
CA LYS A 435 -35.43 19.58 6.34
C LYS A 435 -34.60 19.58 5.06
N VAL A 436 -34.09 18.40 4.69
CA VAL A 436 -33.30 18.23 3.47
C VAL A 436 -34.16 18.62 2.27
N SER A 437 -33.75 19.66 1.54
CA SER A 437 -34.43 20.09 0.33
C SER A 437 -34.28 19.03 -0.77
N LYS A 438 -35.39 18.64 -1.41
CA LYS A 438 -35.39 17.71 -2.55
C LYS A 438 -34.45 18.17 -3.66
N GLN A 439 -34.30 19.49 -3.85
CA GLN A 439 -33.41 20.06 -4.87
C GLN A 439 -31.92 19.80 -4.58
N LEU A 440 -31.51 19.77 -3.30
CA LEU A 440 -30.11 19.50 -2.92
C LEU A 440 -29.76 18.03 -3.19
N VAL A 441 -30.68 17.12 -2.87
CA VAL A 441 -30.52 15.69 -3.13
C VAL A 441 -30.43 15.42 -4.64
N LEU A 442 -31.30 16.05 -5.44
CA LEU A 442 -31.24 15.93 -6.90
C LEU A 442 -29.92 16.46 -7.48
N LYS A 443 -29.38 17.57 -6.95
CA LYS A 443 -28.05 18.06 -7.34
C LYS A 443 -26.95 17.05 -7.02
N LEU A 444 -26.99 16.45 -5.83
CA LEU A 444 -26.02 15.41 -5.42
C LEU A 444 -26.08 14.17 -6.32
N ILE A 445 -27.28 13.72 -6.70
CA ILE A 445 -27.49 12.59 -7.61
C ILE A 445 -26.85 12.84 -8.97
N ALA A 446 -26.83 14.09 -9.44
CA ALA A 446 -26.20 14.47 -10.71
C ALA A 446 -24.66 14.63 -10.65
N MET A 447 -24.05 14.71 -9.45
CA MET A 447 -22.61 14.98 -9.32
C MET A 447 -21.71 13.89 -9.92
N PRO A 448 -21.97 12.57 -9.74
CA PRO A 448 -21.16 11.53 -10.38
C PRO A 448 -21.09 11.65 -11.90
N GLN A 449 -22.21 11.99 -12.55
CA GLN A 449 -22.25 12.23 -13.98
C GLN A 449 -21.38 13.43 -14.37
N ARG A 450 -21.52 14.56 -13.64
CA ARG A 450 -20.72 15.76 -13.90
C ARG A 450 -19.22 15.52 -13.75
N VAL A 451 -18.80 14.76 -12.73
CA VAL A 451 -17.39 14.35 -12.56
C VAL A 451 -16.93 13.52 -13.75
N SER A 452 -17.73 12.51 -14.14
CA SER A 452 -17.43 11.63 -15.26
C SER A 452 -17.22 12.40 -16.57
N ASP A 453 -18.12 13.34 -16.88
CA ASP A 453 -18.04 14.16 -18.08
C ASP A 453 -16.78 15.06 -18.10
N ILE A 454 -16.37 15.61 -16.95
CA ILE A 454 -15.14 16.42 -16.87
C ILE A 454 -13.89 15.57 -16.95
N VAL A 455 -13.84 14.42 -16.27
CA VAL A 455 -12.71 13.49 -16.36
C VAL A 455 -12.50 13.02 -17.80
N ASP A 456 -13.60 12.70 -18.50
CA ASP A 456 -13.55 12.33 -19.92
C ASP A 456 -13.13 13.52 -20.81
N ALA A 457 -13.42 14.76 -20.44
CA ALA A 457 -12.97 15.96 -21.16
C ALA A 457 -11.48 16.31 -20.90
N ILE A 458 -10.96 16.01 -19.72
CA ILE A 458 -9.52 16.17 -19.39
C ILE A 458 -8.67 15.24 -20.25
N GLU A 459 -9.14 14.03 -20.49
CA GLU A 459 -8.40 12.97 -21.17
C GLU A 459 -7.82 13.36 -22.56
N PRO A 460 -8.58 13.92 -23.53
CA PRO A 460 -8.02 14.35 -24.82
C PRO A 460 -7.02 15.52 -24.68
N GLU A 461 -7.27 16.46 -23.76
CA GLU A 461 -6.30 17.53 -23.45
C GLU A 461 -4.96 16.92 -22.99
N MET A 462 -5.04 15.89 -22.13
CA MET A 462 -3.89 15.18 -21.59
C MET A 462 -3.15 14.34 -22.64
N GLN A 463 -3.83 13.71 -23.60
CA GLN A 463 -3.19 12.95 -24.67
C GLN A 463 -2.40 13.84 -25.64
N LEU A 464 -2.96 14.99 -26.01
CA LEU A 464 -2.27 15.99 -26.84
C LEU A 464 -1.00 16.50 -26.14
N VAL A 465 -1.05 16.63 -24.82
CA VAL A 465 0.10 17.01 -24.00
C VAL A 465 1.10 15.87 -23.87
N TYR A 466 0.67 14.65 -23.62
CA TYR A 466 1.57 13.48 -23.54
C TYR A 466 2.37 13.35 -24.84
N HIS A 467 1.71 13.50 -25.99
CA HIS A 467 2.36 13.51 -27.28
C HIS A 467 3.38 14.65 -27.41
N ARG A 468 3.05 15.88 -26.95
CA ARG A 468 3.98 17.02 -26.93
C ARG A 468 5.18 16.79 -26.01
N TYR A 469 4.96 16.30 -24.79
CA TYR A 469 6.00 16.00 -23.81
C TYR A 469 6.94 14.90 -24.32
N TYR A 470 6.38 13.80 -24.81
CA TYR A 470 7.16 12.69 -25.36
C TYR A 470 7.97 13.13 -26.58
N LYS A 471 7.37 13.91 -27.49
CA LYS A 471 8.08 14.50 -28.63
C LYS A 471 9.23 15.40 -28.17
N SER A 472 9.02 16.24 -27.17
CA SER A 472 10.05 17.11 -26.59
C SER A 472 11.20 16.30 -25.96
N TYR A 473 10.86 15.27 -25.18
CA TYR A 473 11.83 14.37 -24.56
C TYR A 473 12.67 13.61 -25.59
N VAL A 474 12.04 13.05 -26.62
CA VAL A 474 12.74 12.38 -27.73
C VAL A 474 13.68 13.35 -28.45
N ASN A 475 13.24 14.59 -28.66
CA ASN A 475 14.08 15.63 -29.27
C ASN A 475 15.29 15.98 -28.40
N GLN A 476 15.13 16.10 -27.07
CA GLN A 476 16.24 16.33 -26.15
C GLN A 476 17.23 15.16 -26.14
N MET A 477 16.72 13.92 -26.11
CA MET A 477 17.57 12.72 -26.20
C MET A 477 18.37 12.68 -27.50
N GLN A 478 17.74 12.99 -28.64
CA GLN A 478 18.42 13.08 -29.93
C GLN A 478 19.46 14.21 -29.95
N GLN A 479 19.17 15.37 -29.35
CA GLN A 479 20.14 16.47 -29.22
C GLN A 479 21.34 16.08 -28.35
N GLN A 480 21.12 15.42 -27.21
CA GLN A 480 22.21 14.92 -26.35
C GLN A 480 23.08 13.88 -27.09
N GLN A 481 22.46 12.97 -27.84
CA GLN A 481 23.20 12.00 -28.67
C GLN A 481 23.99 12.69 -29.79
N ARG A 482 23.42 13.71 -30.45
CA ARG A 482 24.12 14.51 -31.47
C ARG A 482 25.29 15.29 -30.87
N ALA A 483 25.11 15.91 -29.70
CA ALA A 483 26.17 16.62 -28.98
C ALA A 483 27.29 15.68 -28.53
N ALA A 484 26.96 14.49 -28.03
CA ALA A 484 27.94 13.47 -27.67
C ALA A 484 28.76 12.98 -28.88
N ARG A 485 28.11 12.78 -30.04
CA ARG A 485 28.78 12.43 -31.30
C ARG A 485 29.66 13.57 -31.83
N ALA A 486 29.20 14.82 -31.74
CA ALA A 486 29.99 16.00 -32.13
C ALA A 486 31.22 16.19 -31.23
N GLY A 487 31.09 15.96 -29.91
CA GLY A 487 32.21 16.00 -28.97
C GLY A 487 33.24 14.89 -29.22
N GLN A 488 32.80 13.69 -29.61
CA GLN A 488 33.70 12.59 -30.00
C GLN A 488 34.41 12.84 -31.34
N ALA A 489 33.77 13.53 -32.28
CA ALA A 489 34.38 13.92 -33.55
C ALA A 489 35.38 15.07 -33.41
N HIS A 490 35.29 15.88 -32.35
CA HIS A 490 36.24 16.97 -32.08
C HIS A 490 37.52 16.49 -31.37
N TYR A 491 37.51 15.28 -30.83
CA TYR A 491 38.62 14.66 -30.09
C TYR A 491 39.42 13.64 -30.93
N ARG A 492 38.92 13.31 -32.13
CA ARG A 492 39.66 12.59 -33.19
C ARG A 492 40.18 13.61 -34.18
#